data_AF-A0A7C9DVT4-F1
#
_entry.id   AF-A0A7C9DVT4-F1
#
_cell.length_a   1.000
_cell.length_b   1.000
_cell.length_c   1.000
_cell.angle_alpha   90.00
_cell.angle_beta   90.00
_cell.angle_gamma   90.00
#
_symmetry.space_group_name_H-M   'P 1'
#
loop_
_entity.id
_entity.type
_entity.pdbx_description
1 polymer ?
#
loop_
_entity_poly.entity_id
_entity_poly.type
_entity_poly.pdbx_seq_one_letter_code
_entity_poly.pdbx_strand_id
1 'polypeptide(L)'
;YTAYSELLPLLAVGSTPLLKVEKITQAIHTRSQTVENSCTLSSGFLTFPFSASASFEVRSPSRIQVQFKEATFEPPEIKSRFDLPESVEVFGQKITLSPVQQLL
;
A
#
# COMPACT_ATOMS: atom_id res chain seq x y z
N TYR A 1 11.34 -5.60 13.13
CA TYR A 1 10.71 -6.93 13.28
C TYR A 1 9.29 -6.99 12.70
N THR A 2 8.56 -5.87 12.54
CA THR A 2 7.28 -5.81 11.81
C THR A 2 7.43 -5.40 10.35
N ALA A 3 8.65 -5.17 9.89
CA ALA A 3 8.93 -5.01 8.46
C ALA A 3 8.74 -6.36 7.79
N TYR A 4 7.52 -6.63 7.32
CA TYR A 4 7.28 -7.65 6.34
C TYR A 4 8.15 -7.30 5.13
N SER A 5 9.07 -8.18 4.74
CA SER A 5 9.95 -7.90 3.60
C SER A 5 9.16 -7.67 2.32
N GLU A 6 7.92 -8.14 2.22
CA GLU A 6 7.05 -7.88 1.06
C GLU A 6 6.32 -6.53 1.12
N LEU A 7 6.40 -5.77 2.22
CA LEU A 7 6.06 -4.34 2.22
C LEU A 7 7.13 -3.53 1.47
N LEU A 8 8.37 -4.01 1.31
CA LEU A 8 9.43 -3.28 0.59
C LEU A 8 9.12 -3.12 -0.91
N PRO A 9 8.67 -4.16 -1.64
CA PRO A 9 8.10 -3.98 -2.98
C PRO A 9 6.95 -2.97 -3.02
N LEU A 10 6.03 -2.99 -2.06
CA LEU A 10 4.89 -2.06 -2.01
C LEU A 10 5.32 -0.60 -1.79
N LEU A 11 6.37 -0.40 -0.99
CA LEU A 11 6.99 0.92 -0.80
C LEU A 11 7.76 1.37 -2.05
N ALA A 12 8.40 0.44 -2.77
CA ALA A 12 9.06 0.74 -4.04
C ALA A 12 8.05 1.18 -5.11
N VAL A 13 6.81 0.67 -5.09
CA VAL A 13 5.72 1.18 -5.95
C VAL A 13 5.42 2.66 -5.69
N GLY A 14 5.65 3.18 -4.47
CA GLY A 14 5.54 4.61 -4.20
C GLY A 14 6.52 5.50 -4.98
N SER A 15 7.55 4.92 -5.62
CA SER A 15 8.45 5.61 -6.55
C SER A 15 8.03 5.54 -8.02
N THR A 16 6.96 4.79 -8.33
CA THR A 16 6.42 4.75 -9.69
C THR A 16 5.59 6.00 -9.99
N PRO A 17 5.78 6.63 -11.16
CA PRO A 17 4.99 7.81 -11.53
C PRO A 17 3.50 7.47 -11.52
N LEU A 18 2.65 8.40 -11.05
CA LEU A 18 1.18 8.25 -10.91
C LEU A 18 0.70 7.28 -9.82
N LEU A 19 1.60 6.69 -9.04
CA LEU A 19 1.27 5.83 -7.90
C LEU A 19 1.92 6.38 -6.65
N LYS A 20 1.12 6.56 -5.60
CA LYS A 20 1.55 7.10 -4.32
C LYS A 20 1.03 6.22 -3.20
N VAL A 21 1.84 6.02 -2.17
CA VAL A 21 1.38 5.42 -0.92
C VAL A 21 0.46 6.41 -0.21
N GLU A 22 -0.82 6.06 -0.08
CA GLU A 22 -1.82 6.89 0.61
C GLU A 22 -1.79 6.62 2.12
N LYS A 23 -1.78 5.35 2.51
CA LYS A 23 -1.86 4.95 3.91
C LYS A 23 -1.13 3.64 4.14
N ILE A 24 -0.39 3.56 5.24
CA ILE A 24 0.15 2.31 5.77
C ILE A 24 -0.37 2.18 7.20
N THR A 25 -0.98 1.06 7.49
CA THR A 25 -1.51 0.75 8.82
C THR A 25 -1.11 -0.65 9.27
N GLN A 26 -0.95 -0.79 10.57
CA GLN A 26 -0.71 -2.07 11.21
C GLN A 26 -1.64 -2.19 12.42
N ALA A 27 -2.51 -3.19 12.39
CA ALA A 27 -3.37 -3.55 13.51
C ALA A 27 -2.80 -4.78 14.22
N ILE A 28 -2.64 -4.70 15.55
CA ILE A 28 -2.16 -5.80 16.37
C ILE A 28 -3.27 -6.22 17.31
N HIS A 29 -3.76 -7.44 17.13
CA HIS A 29 -4.77 -8.03 17.98
C HIS A 29 -4.11 -8.99 18.97
N THR A 30 -3.95 -8.55 20.22
CA THR A 30 -3.25 -9.32 21.27
C THR A 30 -4.04 -10.54 21.74
N ARG A 31 -5.39 -10.50 21.69
CA ARG A 31 -6.25 -11.61 22.09
C ARG A 31 -6.18 -12.80 21.12
N SER A 32 -6.25 -12.52 19.82
CA SER A 32 -6.12 -13.51 18.77
C SER A 32 -4.67 -13.80 18.38
N GLN A 33 -3.72 -13.06 18.96
CA GLN A 33 -2.30 -13.08 18.61
C GLN A 33 -2.08 -12.95 17.10
N THR A 34 -2.79 -12.01 16.49
CA THR A 34 -2.70 -11.72 15.05
C THR A 34 -2.22 -10.31 14.81
N VAL A 35 -1.53 -10.14 13.68
CA VAL A 35 -1.13 -8.85 13.14
C VAL A 35 -1.70 -8.75 11.73
N GLU A 36 -2.28 -7.61 11.41
CA GLU A 36 -2.73 -7.27 10.07
C GLU A 36 -2.01 -6.01 9.63
N ASN A 37 -1.27 -6.10 8.53
CA ASN A 37 -0.63 -4.98 7.89
C ASN A 37 -1.43 -4.63 6.64
N SER A 38 -1.86 -3.38 6.52
CA SER A 38 -2.57 -2.90 5.35
C SER A 38 -1.84 -1.70 4.73
N CYS A 39 -1.88 -1.64 3.41
CA CYS A 39 -1.33 -0.56 2.61
C CYS A 39 -2.38 -0.16 1.58
N THR A 40 -2.69 1.12 1.51
CA THR A 40 -3.52 1.70 0.47
C THR A 40 -2.62 2.47 -0.47
N LEU A 41 -2.52 2.00 -1.71
CA LEU A 41 -1.91 2.76 -2.79
C LEU A 41 -2.97 3.62 -3.45
N SER A 42 -2.54 4.77 -3.95
CA SER A 42 -3.39 5.73 -4.64
C SER A 42 -2.81 6.06 -5.99
N SER A 43 -3.70 6.14 -6.96
CA SER A 43 -3.47 6.81 -8.23
C SER A 43 -4.53 7.91 -8.38
N GLY A 44 -4.36 8.80 -9.35
CA GLY A 44 -5.17 10.04 -9.45
C GLY A 44 -6.69 9.81 -9.46
N PHE A 45 -7.16 8.61 -9.79
CA PHE A 45 -8.57 8.23 -9.82
C PHE A 45 -8.91 6.89 -9.14
N LEU A 46 -7.91 6.14 -8.64
CA LEU A 46 -8.11 4.82 -8.03
C LEU A 46 -7.40 4.70 -6.68
N THR A 47 -7.97 3.94 -5.76
CA THR A 47 -7.28 3.40 -4.60
C THR A 47 -7.14 1.88 -4.75
N PHE A 48 -6.00 1.35 -4.32
CA PHE A 48 -5.71 -0.07 -4.31
C PHE A 48 -5.46 -0.50 -2.86
N PRO A 49 -6.43 -1.14 -2.21
CA PRO A 49 -6.26 -1.70 -0.89
C PRO A 49 -5.49 -3.02 -0.97
N PHE A 50 -4.47 -3.16 -0.13
CA PHE A 50 -3.73 -4.38 0.07
C PHE A 50 -3.64 -4.68 1.56
N SER A 51 -3.84 -5.94 1.95
CA SER A 51 -3.72 -6.41 3.33
C SER A 51 -2.93 -7.71 3.40
N ALA A 52 -2.12 -7.86 4.44
CA ALA A 52 -1.41 -9.09 4.76
C ALA A 52 -1.57 -9.39 6.24
N SER A 53 -1.92 -10.63 6.57
CA SER A 53 -2.12 -11.04 7.96
C SER A 53 -1.08 -12.07 8.40
N ALA A 54 -0.76 -12.06 9.68
CA ALA A 54 0.12 -13.04 10.30
C ALA A 54 -0.39 -13.38 11.69
N SER A 55 -0.23 -14.62 12.12
CA SER A 55 -0.35 -15.01 13.54
C SER A 55 1.02 -15.04 14.18
N PHE A 56 1.10 -14.72 15.47
CA PHE A 56 2.32 -14.83 16.24
C PHE A 56 2.08 -15.57 17.54
N GLU A 57 3.10 -16.24 18.04
CA GLU A 57 3.08 -16.95 19.32
C GLU A 57 4.33 -16.55 20.12
N VAL A 58 4.14 -16.15 21.37
CA VAL A 58 5.27 -15.81 22.26
C VAL A 58 5.78 -17.10 22.91
N ARG A 59 6.96 -17.56 22.50
CA ARG A 59 7.57 -18.79 23.02
C ARG A 59 8.53 -18.54 24.18
N SER A 60 9.12 -17.35 24.25
CA SER A 60 9.93 -16.88 25.38
C SER A 60 10.00 -15.35 25.37
N PRO A 61 10.50 -14.70 26.44
CA PRO A 61 10.68 -13.24 26.46
C PRO A 61 11.53 -12.68 25.31
N SER A 62 12.36 -13.52 24.70
CA SER A 62 13.24 -13.17 23.57
C SER A 62 12.88 -13.86 22.26
N ARG A 63 11.80 -14.66 22.21
CA ARG A 63 11.44 -15.46 21.02
C ARG A 63 9.95 -15.41 20.72
N ILE A 64 9.64 -14.94 19.53
CA ILE A 64 8.32 -15.04 18.92
C ILE A 64 8.37 -15.95 17.69
N GLN A 65 7.38 -16.81 17.54
CA GLN A 65 7.14 -17.53 16.30
C GLN A 65 6.09 -16.76 15.51
N VAL A 66 6.30 -16.61 14.21
CA VAL A 66 5.38 -15.90 13.33
C VAL A 66 4.99 -16.84 12.19
N GLN A 67 3.71 -16.86 11.86
CA GLN A 67 3.15 -17.56 10.72
C GLN A 67 2.44 -16.54 9.83
N PHE A 68 3.01 -16.32 8.65
CA PHE A 68 2.41 -15.45 7.64
C PHE A 68 1.26 -16.18 6.96
N LYS A 69 0.15 -15.47 6.75
CA LYS A 69 -0.97 -15.91 5.93
C LYS A 69 -0.91 -15.20 4.59
N GLU A 70 -1.59 -15.77 3.61
CA GLU A 70 -1.67 -15.21 2.27
C GLU A 70 -2.19 -13.76 2.30
N ALA A 71 -1.58 -12.91 1.48
CA ALA A 71 -1.99 -11.54 1.32
C ALA A 71 -3.26 -11.45 0.48
N THR A 72 -4.06 -10.44 0.77
CA THR A 72 -5.31 -10.13 0.09
C THR A 72 -5.12 -8.86 -0.71
N PHE A 73 -5.45 -8.94 -2.00
CA PHE A 73 -5.52 -7.80 -2.89
C PHE A 73 -6.99 -7.55 -3.19
N GLU A 74 -7.53 -6.46 -2.65
CA GLU A 74 -8.92 -6.10 -2.87
C GLU A 74 -9.06 -5.42 -4.23
N PRO A 75 -10.24 -5.54 -4.88
CA PRO A 75 -10.52 -4.78 -6.08
C PRO A 75 -10.31 -3.27 -5.85
N PRO A 76 -9.78 -2.54 -6.84
CA PRO A 76 -9.56 -1.12 -6.69
C PRO A 76 -10.87 -0.35 -6.55
N GLU A 77 -10.86 0.68 -5.71
CA GLU A 77 -12.01 1.58 -5.56
C GLU A 77 -11.79 2.85 -6.39
N ILE A 78 -12.87 3.36 -6.96
CA ILE A 78 -12.84 4.60 -7.76
C ILE A 78 -12.98 5.79 -6.83
N LYS A 79 -12.02 6.72 -6.91
CA LYS A 79 -12.09 7.97 -6.16
C LYS A 79 -13.21 8.85 -6.72
N SER A 80 -13.99 9.47 -5.83
CA SER A 80 -15.03 10.44 -6.22
C SER A 80 -14.47 11.77 -6.73
N ARG A 81 -13.19 12.04 -6.45
CA ARG A 81 -12.46 13.23 -6.92
C ARG A 81 -11.23 12.80 -7.69
N PHE A 82 -11.10 13.34 -8.90
CA PHE A 82 -9.93 13.18 -9.75
C PHE A 82 -8.83 14.13 -9.26
N ASP A 83 -7.73 13.57 -8.79
CA ASP A 83 -6.54 14.30 -8.34
C ASP A 83 -5.37 13.94 -9.25
N LEU A 84 -5.37 14.53 -10.45
CA LEU A 84 -4.31 14.34 -11.44
C LEU A 84 -3.29 15.47 -11.32
N PRO A 85 -1.98 15.17 -11.20
CA PRO A 85 -0.94 16.19 -11.20
C PRO A 85 -0.85 16.89 -12.57
N GLU A 86 -0.40 18.15 -12.59
CA GLU A 86 -0.26 18.93 -13.84
C GLU A 86 0.75 18.32 -14.83
N SER A 87 1.77 17.64 -14.31
CA SER A 87 2.77 16.95 -15.11
C SER A 87 3.35 15.77 -14.37
N VAL A 88 3.85 14.79 -15.11
CA VAL A 88 4.50 13.59 -14.58
C VAL A 88 5.84 13.42 -15.27
N GLU A 89 6.86 13.09 -14.48
CA GLU A 89 8.18 12.76 -14.99
C GLU A 89 8.28 11.25 -15.20
N VAL A 90 8.51 10.83 -16.44
CA VAL A 90 8.65 9.42 -16.82
C VAL A 90 9.99 9.28 -17.54
N PHE A 91 10.90 8.49 -16.96
CA PHE A 91 12.25 8.26 -17.52
C PHE A 91 13.01 9.56 -17.87
N GLY A 92 12.90 10.60 -17.04
CA GLY A 92 13.56 11.89 -17.25
C GLY A 92 12.86 12.82 -18.25
N GLN A 93 11.70 12.43 -18.78
CA GLN A 93 10.86 13.27 -19.63
C GLN A 93 9.66 13.78 -18.84
N LYS A 94 9.46 15.10 -18.85
CA LYS A 94 8.29 15.74 -18.25
C LYS A 94 7.12 15.74 -19.23
N ILE A 95 6.09 14.97 -18.92
CA ILE A 95 4.84 14.88 -19.70
C ILE A 95 3.78 15.74 -19.01
N THR A 96 3.13 16.63 -19.76
CA THR A 96 2.08 17.52 -19.23
C THR A 96 0.71 16.87 -19.36
N LEU A 97 -0.06 16.84 -18.27
CA LEU A 97 -1.39 16.22 -18.20
C LEU A 97 -2.55 17.22 -18.29
N SER A 98 -2.27 18.51 -18.53
CA SER A 98 -3.29 19.55 -18.69
C SER A 98 -4.40 19.22 -19.71
N PRO A 99 -4.11 18.59 -20.88
CA PRO A 99 -5.17 18.19 -21.81
C PRO A 99 -6.15 17.16 -21.23
N VAL A 100 -5.67 16.28 -20.34
CA VAL A 100 -6.47 15.25 -19.67
C VAL A 100 -7.32 15.87 -18.56
N GLN A 101 -6.77 16.84 -17.82
CA GLN A 101 -7.52 17.58 -16.79
C GLN A 101 -8.68 18.39 -17.37
N GLN A 102 -8.57 18.86 -18.61
CA GLN A 102 -9.65 19.60 -19.30
C GLN A 102 -10.82 18.70 -19.75
N LEU A 103 -10.61 17.38 -19.82
CA LEU A 103 -11.62 16.40 -20.22
C LEU A 103 -12.39 15.79 -19.04
N LEU A 104 -11.95 16.05 -17.80
CA LEU A 104 -12.51 15.54 -16.55
C LEU A 104 -13.35 16.62 -15.85
#